data_AF-A0A3B9KGE9-F1
#
_entry.id   AF-A0A3B9KGE9-F1
#
_cell.length_a   1.000
_cell.length_b   1.000
_cell.length_c   1.000
_cell.angle_alpha   90.00
_cell.angle_beta   90.00
_cell.angle_gamma   90.00
#
_symmetry.space_group_name_H-M   'P 1'
#
loop_
_entity.id
_entity.type
_entity.pdbx_description
1 polymer ?
#
loop_
_entity_poly.entity_id
_entity_poly.type
_entity_poly.pdbx_seq_one_letter_code
_entity_poly.pdbx_strand_id
1 'polypeptide(L)'
;MADSTTATTATDPNTGPAINITNADAGASTFSGSDSRSFNYFTPKGRHASVYEDVTVDVQPDPKRHLLQGWLYAFADGTAGFDESWTKVKSSDWHVFRDPNEQWHRTLYIRQANTERQIQQTLAIAKSQNVFVTWDASWVKCIETHVSASMHPEYGLGMHVFVPAQRDAMSNMINNAICVNSMDKLRFSQDLALYNLALSENIPNFNGTVHKQTWLK
;
A
#
# COMPACT_ATOMS: atom_id res chain seq x y z
N MET A 1 -32.75 -39.51 -1.50
CA MET A 1 -33.74 -39.53 -0.40
C MET A 1 -33.53 -38.27 0.39
N ALA A 2 -34.59 -37.48 0.58
CA ALA A 2 -34.53 -36.18 1.23
C ALA A 2 -34.22 -36.36 2.72
N ASP A 3 -33.19 -35.68 3.22
CA ASP A 3 -32.91 -35.61 4.65
C ASP A 3 -33.30 -34.22 5.15
N SER A 4 -34.18 -34.21 6.16
CA SER A 4 -34.93 -33.05 6.62
C SER A 4 -34.07 -32.15 7.50
N THR A 5 -33.83 -30.92 7.06
CA THR A 5 -33.26 -29.85 7.89
C THR A 5 -34.28 -29.42 8.96
N THR A 6 -34.16 -29.97 10.16
CA THR A 6 -34.86 -29.47 11.36
C THR A 6 -34.32 -28.10 11.74
N ALA A 7 -35.06 -27.04 11.37
CA ALA A 7 -34.82 -25.69 11.86
C ALA A 7 -35.04 -25.65 13.39
N THR A 8 -34.01 -25.26 14.13
CA THR A 8 -34.13 -25.05 15.59
C THR A 8 -34.58 -23.62 15.82
N THR A 9 -35.88 -23.43 16.10
CA THR A 9 -36.45 -22.14 16.48
C THR A 9 -36.17 -21.87 17.96
N ALA A 10 -35.15 -21.07 18.25
CA ALA A 10 -35.01 -20.44 19.57
C ALA A 10 -35.84 -19.15 19.58
N THR A 11 -37.04 -19.20 20.15
CA THR A 11 -37.87 -18.00 20.40
C THR A 11 -37.41 -17.33 21.69
N ASP A 12 -36.58 -16.29 21.58
CA ASP A 12 -36.38 -15.32 22.65
C ASP A 12 -37.60 -14.37 22.68
N PRO A 13 -38.39 -14.34 23.78
CA PRO A 13 -39.63 -13.56 23.85
C PRO A 13 -39.45 -12.03 23.88
N ASN A 14 -38.21 -11.51 23.91
CA ASN A 14 -37.95 -10.07 24.05
C ASN A 14 -37.54 -9.34 22.76
N THR A 15 -37.53 -10.00 21.60
CA THR A 15 -36.95 -9.41 20.38
C THR A 15 -37.91 -9.44 19.18
N GLY A 16 -38.74 -8.41 19.02
CA GLY A 16 -39.44 -8.07 17.76
C GLY A 16 -40.25 -9.20 17.08
N PRO A 17 -40.76 -8.98 15.85
CA PRO A 17 -41.37 -10.05 15.07
C PRO A 17 -40.35 -11.15 14.75
N ALA A 18 -40.79 -12.41 14.76
CA ALA A 18 -39.93 -13.57 14.52
C ALA A 18 -39.15 -13.44 13.20
N ILE A 19 -37.84 -13.21 13.31
CA ILE A 19 -36.93 -13.22 12.17
C ILE A 19 -36.65 -14.69 11.86
N ASN A 20 -37.13 -15.18 10.71
CA ASN A 20 -36.69 -16.46 10.18
C ASN A 20 -35.24 -16.31 9.70
N ILE A 21 -34.29 -16.54 10.60
CA ILE A 21 -32.87 -16.60 10.23
C ILE A 21 -32.69 -17.90 9.45
N THR A 22 -32.60 -17.82 8.13
CA THR A 22 -31.99 -18.90 7.34
C THR A 22 -30.56 -19.03 7.83
N ASN A 23 -30.28 -20.09 8.58
CA ASN A 23 -29.04 -20.25 9.31
C ASN A 23 -27.84 -20.11 8.36
N ALA A 24 -27.08 -19.02 8.51
CA ALA A 24 -25.78 -18.79 7.91
C ALA A 24 -24.68 -18.77 9.00
N ASP A 25 -24.98 -19.35 10.16
CA ASP A 25 -24.09 -19.45 11.29
C ASP A 25 -22.84 -20.25 10.89
N ALA A 26 -21.73 -19.95 11.54
CA ALA A 26 -20.52 -20.75 11.39
C ALA A 26 -20.84 -22.23 11.74
N GLY A 27 -20.65 -23.13 10.78
CA GLY A 27 -20.98 -24.56 10.93
C GLY A 27 -22.37 -24.96 10.41
N ALA A 28 -23.13 -24.05 9.80
CA ALA A 28 -24.44 -24.35 9.20
C ALA A 28 -24.41 -25.41 8.07
N SER A 29 -23.24 -25.61 7.47
CA SER A 29 -23.02 -26.64 6.44
C SER A 29 -21.60 -27.18 6.50
N THR A 30 -21.46 -28.50 6.40
CA THR A 30 -20.16 -29.17 6.28
C THR A 30 -19.85 -29.40 4.81
N PHE A 31 -18.74 -28.83 4.34
CA PHE A 31 -18.20 -29.04 3.01
C PHE A 31 -16.67 -29.23 3.09
N SER A 32 -16.04 -29.65 1.99
CA SER A 32 -14.60 -29.85 1.96
C SER A 32 -13.87 -28.54 2.31
N GLY A 33 -13.10 -28.55 3.39
CA GLY A 33 -12.42 -27.35 3.91
C GLY A 33 -13.24 -26.47 4.85
N SER A 34 -14.48 -26.84 5.22
CA SER A 34 -15.31 -26.09 6.18
C SER A 34 -14.68 -25.93 7.58
N ASP A 35 -13.82 -26.86 7.99
CA ASP A 35 -13.04 -26.75 9.23
C ASP A 35 -11.69 -26.04 9.06
N SER A 36 -11.32 -25.65 7.84
CA SER A 36 -10.06 -24.96 7.58
C SER A 36 -10.02 -23.62 8.30
N ARG A 37 -8.83 -23.26 8.78
CA ARG A 37 -8.51 -21.93 9.32
C ARG A 37 -7.55 -21.17 8.41
N SER A 38 -7.29 -21.71 7.24
CA SER A 38 -6.42 -21.13 6.22
C SER A 38 -7.16 -21.05 4.89
N PHE A 39 -6.84 -20.01 4.12
CA PHE A 39 -7.38 -19.88 2.77
C PHE A 39 -6.88 -21.01 1.87
N ASN A 40 -7.81 -21.58 1.10
CA ASN A 40 -7.56 -22.72 0.20
C ASN A 40 -7.76 -22.36 -1.28
N TYR A 41 -7.98 -21.08 -1.60
CA TYR A 41 -8.22 -20.60 -2.96
C TYR A 41 -6.93 -20.18 -3.70
N PHE A 42 -5.77 -20.21 -3.04
CA PHE A 42 -4.47 -19.95 -3.66
C PHE A 42 -3.38 -20.87 -3.11
N THR A 43 -2.29 -21.02 -3.88
CA THR A 43 -1.08 -21.72 -3.47
C THR A 43 -0.08 -20.73 -2.87
N PRO A 44 0.34 -20.91 -1.60
CA PRO A 44 1.41 -20.11 -1.01
C PRO A 44 2.72 -20.22 -1.77
N LYS A 45 3.52 -19.15 -1.82
CA LYS A 45 4.89 -19.20 -2.35
C LYS A 45 5.83 -19.97 -1.42
N GLY A 46 5.61 -19.86 -0.11
CA GLY A 46 6.37 -20.57 0.92
C GLY A 46 5.81 -21.95 1.25
N ARG A 47 6.34 -22.57 2.32
CA ARG A 47 5.76 -23.81 2.89
C ARG A 47 4.36 -23.58 3.48
N HIS A 48 4.09 -22.36 3.92
CA HIS A 48 2.82 -21.90 4.49
C HIS A 48 2.51 -20.52 3.92
N ALA A 49 1.22 -20.15 3.88
CA ALA A 49 0.81 -18.80 3.54
C ALA A 49 1.37 -17.81 4.55
N SER A 50 1.94 -16.70 4.05
CA SER A 50 2.20 -15.56 4.92
C SER A 50 0.95 -14.70 5.08
N VAL A 51 0.92 -13.90 6.16
CA VAL A 51 -0.17 -12.93 6.37
C VAL A 51 -0.28 -11.96 5.20
N TYR A 52 0.85 -11.60 4.57
CA TYR A 52 0.87 -10.80 3.35
C TYR A 52 0.09 -11.49 2.23
N GLU A 53 0.33 -12.78 1.99
CA GLU A 53 -0.40 -13.52 0.95
C GLU A 53 -1.89 -13.59 1.28
N ASP A 54 -2.24 -13.90 2.52
CA ASP A 54 -3.63 -13.97 3.00
C ASP A 54 -4.42 -12.67 2.77
N VAL A 55 -3.77 -11.51 2.89
CA VAL A 55 -4.43 -10.19 2.76
C VAL A 55 -4.20 -9.53 1.40
N THR A 56 -3.45 -10.14 0.48
CA THR A 56 -3.18 -9.54 -0.83
C THR A 56 -3.56 -10.42 -2.02
N VAL A 57 -3.47 -11.74 -1.91
CA VAL A 57 -3.74 -12.66 -3.02
C VAL A 57 -5.24 -12.73 -3.32
N ASP A 58 -5.59 -12.58 -4.60
CA ASP A 58 -6.95 -12.64 -5.13
C ASP A 58 -7.97 -11.70 -4.48
N VAL A 59 -7.50 -10.62 -3.84
CA VAL A 59 -8.37 -9.50 -3.40
C VAL A 59 -8.93 -8.76 -4.60
N GLN A 60 -8.15 -8.63 -5.69
CA GLN A 60 -8.63 -8.07 -6.94
C GLN A 60 -9.53 -9.11 -7.62
N PRO A 61 -10.79 -8.77 -7.95
CA PRO A 61 -11.76 -9.72 -8.48
C PRO A 61 -11.53 -9.95 -9.98
N ASP A 62 -10.42 -10.62 -10.32
CA ASP A 62 -10.05 -10.95 -11.69
C ASP A 62 -11.05 -11.96 -12.28
N PRO A 63 -11.77 -11.60 -13.37
CA PRO A 63 -12.73 -12.51 -13.97
C PRO A 63 -12.12 -13.80 -14.52
N LYS A 64 -10.82 -13.82 -14.83
CA LYS A 64 -10.15 -15.03 -15.30
C LYS A 64 -10.00 -16.10 -14.21
N ARG A 65 -10.20 -15.75 -12.93
CA ARG A 65 -10.12 -16.68 -11.79
C ARG A 65 -11.49 -17.01 -11.22
N HIS A 66 -12.25 -15.99 -10.82
CA HIS A 66 -13.38 -16.18 -9.89
C HIS A 66 -14.75 -15.69 -10.40
N LEU A 67 -14.84 -15.02 -11.57
CA LEU A 67 -16.12 -14.48 -12.08
C LEU A 67 -16.51 -15.10 -13.43
N LEU A 68 -17.63 -15.85 -13.44
CA LEU A 68 -18.16 -16.47 -14.66
C LEU A 68 -18.66 -15.47 -15.72
N GLN A 69 -19.13 -14.29 -15.30
CA GLN A 69 -19.82 -13.32 -16.14
C GLN A 69 -18.93 -12.18 -16.68
N GLY A 70 -17.65 -12.13 -16.30
CA GLY A 70 -16.80 -10.97 -16.58
C GLY A 70 -17.01 -9.80 -15.62
N TRP A 71 -16.55 -8.61 -16.03
CA TRP A 71 -16.75 -7.35 -15.30
C TRP A 71 -18.20 -6.87 -15.42
N LEU A 72 -18.79 -6.44 -14.30
CA LEU A 72 -20.18 -5.97 -14.25
C LEU A 72 -20.38 -4.54 -14.77
N TYR A 73 -19.34 -3.71 -14.68
CA TYR A 73 -19.39 -2.30 -15.07
C TYR A 73 -18.23 -1.96 -16.01
N ALA A 74 -18.51 -1.05 -16.94
CA ALA A 74 -17.56 -0.51 -17.90
C ALA A 74 -17.68 1.00 -18.01
N PHE A 75 -16.61 1.65 -18.44
CA PHE A 75 -16.62 3.04 -18.88
C PHE A 75 -17.50 3.20 -20.13
N ALA A 76 -17.82 4.45 -20.48
CA ALA A 76 -18.68 4.76 -21.62
C ALA A 76 -18.12 4.27 -22.97
N ASP A 77 -16.81 4.07 -23.07
CA ASP A 77 -16.12 3.53 -24.23
C ASP A 77 -16.11 1.98 -24.27
N GLY A 78 -16.72 1.33 -23.28
CA GLY A 78 -16.77 -0.12 -23.15
C GLY A 78 -15.58 -0.74 -22.39
N THR A 79 -14.61 0.05 -21.94
CA THR A 79 -13.47 -0.44 -21.14
C THR A 79 -13.96 -0.88 -19.77
N ALA A 80 -13.85 -2.17 -19.46
CA ALA A 80 -14.35 -2.76 -18.21
C ALA A 80 -13.22 -3.20 -17.29
N GLY A 81 -13.30 -2.86 -16.01
CA GLY A 81 -12.35 -3.28 -14.97
C GLY A 81 -10.88 -2.97 -15.28
N PHE A 82 -10.10 -4.02 -15.55
CA PHE A 82 -8.67 -3.97 -15.89
C PHE A 82 -8.43 -4.61 -17.27
N ASP A 83 -7.59 -3.98 -18.09
CA ASP A 83 -7.28 -4.43 -19.45
C ASP A 83 -5.76 -4.62 -19.65
N GLU A 84 -5.37 -5.84 -20.03
CA GLU A 84 -3.98 -6.20 -20.33
C GLU A 84 -3.38 -5.44 -21.54
N SER A 85 -4.19 -4.70 -22.29
CA SER A 85 -3.74 -3.77 -23.33
C SER A 85 -3.00 -2.54 -22.77
N TRP A 86 -3.22 -2.18 -21.50
CA TRP A 86 -2.59 -1.04 -20.84
C TRP A 86 -1.07 -1.17 -20.68
N THR A 87 -0.54 -2.39 -20.80
CA THR A 87 0.89 -2.66 -20.77
C THR A 87 1.34 -3.52 -21.96
N LYS A 88 2.56 -3.22 -22.43
CA LYS A 88 3.25 -4.06 -23.42
C LYS A 88 3.74 -5.37 -22.81
N VAL A 89 3.98 -5.41 -21.50
CA VAL A 89 4.41 -6.62 -20.79
C VAL A 89 3.29 -7.65 -20.84
N LYS A 90 3.64 -8.90 -21.10
CA LYS A 90 2.70 -10.02 -21.10
C LYS A 90 3.09 -11.00 -20.01
N SER A 91 2.09 -11.54 -19.32
CA SER A 91 2.24 -12.57 -18.32
C SER A 91 1.24 -13.69 -18.60
N SER A 92 1.66 -14.94 -18.39
CA SER A 92 0.73 -16.06 -18.35
C SER A 92 -0.12 -16.07 -17.08
N ASP A 93 0.36 -15.44 -16.01
CA ASP A 93 -0.38 -15.24 -14.76
C ASP A 93 0.15 -14.01 -14.01
N TRP A 94 -0.66 -12.96 -13.90
CA TRP A 94 -0.31 -11.73 -13.18
C TRP A 94 -0.30 -11.89 -11.66
N HIS A 95 -0.86 -12.99 -11.15
CA HIS A 95 -0.99 -13.24 -9.72
C HIS A 95 0.16 -14.05 -9.13
N VAL A 96 1.19 -14.38 -9.91
CA VAL A 96 2.40 -15.08 -9.42
C VAL A 96 3.33 -14.17 -8.62
N PHE A 97 3.22 -12.85 -8.79
CA PHE A 97 4.07 -11.90 -8.11
C PHE A 97 3.85 -11.94 -6.59
N ARG A 98 4.96 -11.87 -5.84
CA ARG A 98 4.99 -11.71 -4.38
C ARG A 98 6.11 -10.74 -4.03
N ASP A 99 5.81 -9.71 -3.26
CA ASP A 99 6.83 -8.82 -2.71
C ASP A 99 7.72 -9.62 -1.74
N PRO A 100 9.04 -9.71 -1.97
CA PRO A 100 9.97 -10.35 -1.05
C PRO A 100 9.99 -9.74 0.36
N ASN A 101 9.61 -8.47 0.49
CA ASN A 101 9.53 -7.78 1.78
C ASN A 101 8.17 -7.94 2.47
N GLU A 102 7.23 -8.63 1.82
CA GLU A 102 5.87 -8.88 2.31
C GLU A 102 5.18 -7.59 2.80
N GLN A 103 5.41 -6.48 2.10
CA GLN A 103 4.83 -5.20 2.53
C GLN A 103 3.34 -5.18 2.22
N TRP A 104 2.54 -4.83 3.21
CA TRP A 104 1.13 -4.50 3.07
C TRP A 104 0.79 -3.37 4.05
N HIS A 105 -0.45 -2.89 4.02
CA HIS A 105 -0.92 -1.74 4.81
C HIS A 105 -0.29 -1.67 6.20
N ARG A 106 -0.39 -2.74 7.02
CA ARG A 106 0.13 -2.74 8.38
C ARG A 106 1.65 -2.61 8.47
N THR A 107 2.39 -3.41 7.73
CA THR A 107 3.87 -3.45 7.84
C THR A 107 4.49 -2.15 7.34
N LEU A 108 3.91 -1.56 6.28
CA LEU A 108 4.32 -0.27 5.75
C LEU A 108 4.24 0.82 6.82
N TYR A 109 3.09 0.98 7.48
CA TYR A 109 2.91 2.02 8.49
C TYR A 109 3.80 1.82 9.71
N ILE A 110 3.97 0.58 10.19
CA ILE A 110 4.86 0.30 11.33
C ILE A 110 6.30 0.68 10.98
N ARG A 111 6.77 0.27 9.80
CA ARG A 111 8.12 0.59 9.31
C ARG A 111 8.30 2.10 9.23
N GLN A 112 7.39 2.78 8.53
CA GLN A 112 7.49 4.22 8.30
C GLN A 112 7.44 5.03 9.59
N ALA A 113 6.53 4.70 10.52
CA ALA A 113 6.44 5.36 11.82
C ALA A 113 7.73 5.23 12.64
N ASN A 114 8.42 4.08 12.55
CA ASN A 114 9.69 3.88 13.23
C ASN A 114 10.82 4.70 12.58
N THR A 115 10.86 4.78 11.25
CA THR A 115 11.81 5.62 10.51
C THR A 115 11.64 7.10 10.87
N GLU A 116 10.41 7.61 10.85
CA GLU A 116 10.14 9.02 11.17
C GLU A 116 10.52 9.37 12.61
N ARG A 117 10.24 8.46 13.56
CA ARG A 117 10.66 8.65 14.96
C ARG A 117 12.18 8.78 15.08
N GLN A 118 12.93 7.94 14.37
CA GLN A 118 14.40 7.99 14.37
C GLN A 118 14.93 9.29 13.75
N ILE A 119 14.36 9.74 12.63
CA ILE A 119 14.72 11.00 11.98
C ILE A 119 14.50 12.17 12.95
N GLN A 120 13.31 12.25 13.57
CA GLN A 120 12.97 13.31 14.51
C GLN A 120 13.91 13.33 15.73
N GLN A 121 14.21 12.17 16.31
CA GLN A 121 15.16 12.05 17.42
C GLN A 121 16.56 12.50 17.02
N THR A 122 17.03 12.11 15.84
CA THR A 122 18.36 12.48 15.33
C THR A 122 18.46 13.99 15.13
N LEU A 123 17.44 14.61 14.54
CA LEU A 123 17.40 16.07 14.36
C LEU A 123 17.33 16.82 15.69
N ALA A 124 16.57 16.32 16.66
CA ALA A 124 16.50 16.90 18.00
C ALA A 124 17.86 16.86 18.71
N ILE A 125 18.57 15.73 18.61
CA ILE A 125 19.94 15.59 19.16
C ILE A 125 20.90 16.56 18.46
N ALA A 126 20.90 16.59 17.12
CA ALA A 126 21.76 17.49 16.35
C ALA A 126 21.56 18.96 16.73
N LYS A 127 20.30 19.37 16.95
CA LYS A 127 19.95 20.71 17.44
C LYS A 127 20.47 20.95 18.86
N SER A 128 20.23 20.01 19.79
CA SER A 128 20.67 20.14 21.19
C SER A 128 22.20 20.26 21.34
N GLN A 129 22.94 19.68 20.40
CA GLN A 129 24.40 19.68 20.38
C GLN A 129 25.00 20.78 19.49
N ASN A 130 24.17 21.66 18.91
CA ASN A 130 24.60 22.72 17.98
C ASN A 130 25.47 22.21 16.82
N VAL A 131 25.21 21.00 16.32
CA VAL A 131 26.05 20.33 15.30
C VAL A 131 26.16 21.17 14.01
N PHE A 132 25.14 21.96 13.69
CA PHE A 132 25.12 22.77 12.49
C PHE A 132 26.10 23.94 12.50
N VAL A 133 26.57 24.38 13.69
CA VAL A 133 27.51 25.52 13.82
C VAL A 133 28.88 25.20 13.22
N THR A 134 29.28 23.92 13.22
CA THR A 134 30.59 23.48 12.72
C THR A 134 30.57 23.07 11.25
N TRP A 135 29.45 23.25 10.55
CA TRP A 135 29.35 22.86 9.15
C TRP A 135 30.12 23.80 8.24
N ASP A 136 30.81 23.22 7.27
CA ASP A 136 31.48 23.98 6.23
C ASP A 136 30.47 24.69 5.32
N ALA A 137 30.78 25.92 4.92
CA ALA A 137 29.88 26.75 4.12
C ALA A 137 29.63 26.16 2.71
N SER A 138 30.63 25.50 2.11
CA SER A 138 30.44 24.84 0.81
C SER A 138 29.52 23.63 0.93
N TRP A 139 29.59 22.91 2.06
CA TRP A 139 28.67 21.82 2.36
C TRP A 139 27.24 22.31 2.56
N VAL A 140 27.04 23.38 3.33
CA VAL A 140 25.73 24.04 3.46
C VAL A 140 25.18 24.39 2.08
N LYS A 141 26.01 24.97 1.21
CA LYS A 141 25.60 25.33 -0.15
C LYS A 141 25.22 24.12 -1.00
N CYS A 142 25.93 23.01 -0.85
CA CYS A 142 25.60 21.74 -1.50
C CYS A 142 24.21 21.24 -1.06
N ILE A 143 23.88 21.33 0.23
CA ILE A 143 22.58 20.91 0.75
C ILE A 143 21.44 21.80 0.23
N GLU A 144 21.60 23.12 0.29
CA GLU A 144 20.61 24.09 -0.25
C GLU A 144 20.27 23.80 -1.72
N THR A 145 21.29 23.42 -2.48
CA THR A 145 21.23 23.36 -3.95
C THR A 145 20.85 21.98 -4.45
N HIS A 146 21.55 20.94 -4.01
CA HIS A 146 21.46 19.61 -4.59
C HIS A 146 20.61 18.65 -3.76
N VAL A 147 20.92 18.52 -2.46
CA VAL A 147 20.17 17.60 -1.58
C VAL A 147 18.71 18.03 -1.47
N SER A 148 18.48 19.32 -1.27
CA SER A 148 17.11 19.84 -1.20
C SER A 148 16.39 19.74 -2.56
N ALA A 149 17.11 19.85 -3.69
CA ALA A 149 16.48 19.70 -5.00
C ALA A 149 16.01 18.27 -5.28
N SER A 150 16.61 17.25 -4.65
CA SER A 150 16.19 15.85 -4.77
C SER A 150 14.76 15.58 -4.31
N MET A 151 14.12 16.48 -3.54
CA MET A 151 12.71 16.31 -3.19
C MET A 151 11.79 16.31 -4.42
N HIS A 152 12.12 17.11 -5.45
CA HIS A 152 11.28 17.29 -6.63
C HIS A 152 11.19 16.05 -7.53
N PRO A 153 12.30 15.39 -7.93
CA PRO A 153 12.21 14.15 -8.70
C PRO A 153 11.55 13.03 -7.90
N GLU A 154 11.78 12.95 -6.58
CA GLU A 154 11.16 11.95 -5.72
C GLU A 154 9.64 12.14 -5.64
N TYR A 155 9.18 13.38 -5.45
CA TYR A 155 7.76 13.73 -5.57
C TYR A 155 7.20 13.38 -6.94
N GLY A 156 7.91 13.72 -8.02
CA GLY A 156 7.51 13.43 -9.39
C GLY A 156 7.33 11.94 -9.66
N LEU A 157 8.28 11.11 -9.22
CA LEU A 157 8.17 9.65 -9.32
C LEU A 157 6.99 9.13 -8.49
N GLY A 158 6.84 9.59 -7.25
CA GLY A 158 5.74 9.19 -6.37
C GLY A 158 4.38 9.50 -6.99
N MET A 159 4.12 10.78 -7.28
CA MET A 159 2.83 11.29 -7.71
C MET A 159 2.49 10.99 -9.17
N HIS A 160 3.46 11.08 -10.07
CA HIS A 160 3.19 11.09 -11.51
C HIS A 160 3.61 9.81 -12.22
N VAL A 161 4.38 8.93 -11.56
CA VAL A 161 4.71 7.60 -12.10
C VAL A 161 3.97 6.52 -11.34
N PHE A 162 4.19 6.42 -10.02
CA PHE A 162 3.67 5.27 -9.27
C PHE A 162 2.19 5.38 -8.92
N VAL A 163 1.66 6.55 -8.53
CA VAL A 163 0.21 6.71 -8.26
C VAL A 163 -0.66 6.29 -9.46
N PRO A 164 -0.45 6.80 -10.69
CA PRO A 164 -1.27 6.36 -11.82
C PRO A 164 -1.03 4.89 -12.17
N ALA A 165 0.22 4.41 -12.13
CA ALA A 165 0.51 3.00 -12.41
C ALA A 165 -0.14 2.02 -11.42
N GLN A 166 -0.37 2.45 -10.17
CA GLN A 166 -1.07 1.63 -9.17
C GLN A 166 -2.48 1.30 -9.66
N ARG A 167 -3.24 2.28 -10.17
CA ARG A 167 -4.61 2.05 -10.68
C ARG A 167 -4.63 1.01 -11.80
N ASP A 168 -3.60 0.96 -12.62
CA ASP A 168 -3.56 0.13 -13.82
C ASP A 168 -2.95 -1.26 -13.58
N ALA A 169 -2.57 -1.58 -12.34
CA ALA A 169 -1.94 -2.86 -12.01
C ALA A 169 -2.89 -4.06 -12.18
N MET A 170 -2.39 -5.14 -12.80
CA MET A 170 -3.18 -6.32 -13.18
C MET A 170 -3.52 -7.27 -12.02
N SER A 171 -2.83 -7.16 -10.88
CA SER A 171 -3.13 -7.93 -9.67
C SER A 171 -2.90 -7.08 -8.43
N ASN A 172 -3.61 -7.42 -7.35
CA ASN A 172 -3.52 -6.66 -6.10
C ASN A 172 -2.11 -6.69 -5.49
N MET A 173 -1.35 -7.76 -5.71
CA MET A 173 0.03 -7.89 -5.21
C MET A 173 0.97 -6.90 -5.93
N ILE A 174 0.82 -6.75 -7.24
CA ILE A 174 1.56 -5.77 -8.04
C ILE A 174 1.11 -4.36 -7.68
N ASN A 175 -0.21 -4.15 -7.61
CA ASN A 175 -0.83 -2.89 -7.19
C ASN A 175 -0.25 -2.39 -5.86
N ASN A 176 -0.27 -3.27 -4.85
CA ASN A 176 0.20 -2.95 -3.51
C ASN A 176 1.72 -2.67 -3.50
N ALA A 177 2.54 -3.41 -4.25
CA ALA A 177 3.96 -3.11 -4.36
C ALA A 177 4.22 -1.75 -5.03
N ILE A 178 3.48 -1.41 -6.08
CA ILE A 178 3.56 -0.08 -6.72
C ILE A 178 3.11 1.01 -5.75
N CYS A 179 2.02 0.78 -5.00
CA CYS A 179 1.52 1.70 -3.99
C CYS A 179 2.57 1.97 -2.90
N VAL A 180 3.20 0.92 -2.35
CA VAL A 180 4.28 1.04 -1.36
C VAL A 180 5.43 1.90 -1.90
N ASN A 181 5.86 1.66 -3.15
CA ASN A 181 6.91 2.47 -3.78
C ASN A 181 6.47 3.93 -3.97
N SER A 182 5.22 4.19 -4.33
CA SER A 182 4.67 5.54 -4.41
C SER A 182 4.77 6.24 -3.05
N MET A 183 4.28 5.59 -2.00
CA MET A 183 4.26 6.14 -0.65
C MET A 183 5.67 6.44 -0.13
N ASP A 184 6.62 5.54 -0.36
CA ASP A 184 8.02 5.74 0.01
C ASP A 184 8.63 6.96 -0.72
N LYS A 185 8.36 7.12 -2.02
CA LYS A 185 8.82 8.27 -2.81
C LYS A 185 8.24 9.59 -2.33
N LEU A 186 6.93 9.63 -2.09
CA LEU A 186 6.25 10.83 -1.58
C LEU A 186 6.76 11.18 -0.19
N ARG A 187 6.95 10.19 0.67
CA ARG A 187 7.42 10.42 2.03
C ARG A 187 8.87 10.87 2.06
N PHE A 188 9.74 10.28 1.25
CA PHE A 188 11.12 10.72 1.10
C PHE A 188 11.20 12.18 0.65
N SER A 189 10.37 12.58 -0.31
CA SER A 189 10.26 14.00 -0.71
C SER A 189 9.84 14.90 0.45
N GLN A 190 8.87 14.48 1.27
CA GLN A 190 8.40 15.25 2.42
C GLN A 190 9.50 15.35 3.50
N ASP A 191 10.22 14.27 3.76
CA ASP A 191 11.32 14.25 4.73
C ASP A 191 12.45 15.21 4.31
N LEU A 192 12.78 15.28 3.02
CA LEU A 192 13.72 16.28 2.49
C LEU A 192 13.21 17.72 2.65
N ALA A 193 11.91 17.96 2.46
CA ALA A 193 11.31 19.27 2.67
C ALA A 193 11.32 19.69 4.14
N LEU A 194 10.99 18.77 5.05
CA LEU A 194 11.05 18.99 6.49
C LEU A 194 12.50 19.20 6.96
N TYR A 195 13.45 18.46 6.40
CA TYR A 195 14.86 18.65 6.69
C TYR A 195 15.36 20.01 6.22
N ASN A 196 15.00 20.44 5.00
CA ASN A 196 15.30 21.77 4.49
C ASN A 196 14.73 22.87 5.40
N LEU A 197 13.49 22.71 5.87
CA LEU A 197 12.87 23.62 6.83
C LEU A 197 13.67 23.67 8.15
N ALA A 198 14.01 22.50 8.70
CA ALA A 198 14.82 22.42 9.93
C ALA A 198 16.18 23.11 9.77
N LEU A 199 16.86 22.95 8.63
CA LEU A 199 18.14 23.63 8.39
C LEU A 199 17.96 25.15 8.23
N SER A 200 16.89 25.59 7.57
CA SER A 200 16.55 27.02 7.41
C SER A 200 16.36 27.72 8.76
N GLU A 201 15.82 27.00 9.76
CA GLU A 201 15.59 27.53 11.11
C GLU A 201 16.86 27.57 11.98
N ASN A 202 17.87 26.73 11.70
CA ASN A 202 19.01 26.52 12.59
C ASN A 202 20.36 27.00 12.00
N ILE A 203 20.46 27.21 10.69
CA ILE A 203 21.69 27.68 10.04
C ILE A 203 21.48 29.13 9.55
N PRO A 204 22.25 30.11 10.08
CA PRO A 204 22.18 31.49 9.62
C PRO A 204 22.44 31.61 8.11
N ASN A 205 21.63 32.42 7.42
CA ASN A 205 21.71 32.66 5.98
C ASN A 205 21.46 31.43 5.08
N PHE A 206 20.94 30.32 5.62
CA PHE A 206 20.56 29.18 4.79
C PHE A 206 19.44 29.56 3.82
N ASN A 207 19.68 29.36 2.52
CA ASN A 207 18.70 29.64 1.48
C ASN A 207 17.86 28.40 1.15
N GLY A 208 16.78 28.21 1.91
CA GLY A 208 15.83 27.12 1.71
C GLY A 208 15.00 27.17 0.42
N THR A 209 15.21 28.14 -0.47
CA THR A 209 14.41 28.30 -1.71
C THR A 209 15.18 28.00 -3.01
N VAL A 210 16.51 27.95 -2.95
CA VAL A 210 17.39 27.74 -4.12
C VAL A 210 17.06 26.44 -4.85
N HIS A 211 16.69 25.39 -4.12
CA HIS A 211 16.33 24.08 -4.67
C HIS A 211 15.26 24.14 -5.79
N LYS A 212 14.33 25.10 -5.75
CA LYS A 212 13.31 25.27 -6.79
C LYS A 212 13.93 25.71 -8.12
N GLN A 213 14.84 26.68 -8.07
CA GLN A 213 15.52 27.17 -9.27
C GLN A 213 16.48 26.10 -9.82
N THR A 214 17.14 25.33 -8.95
CA THR A 214 18.00 24.23 -9.37
C THR A 214 17.24 23.15 -10.11
N TRP A 215 16.04 22.80 -9.66
CA TRP A 215 15.23 21.77 -10.31
C TRP A 215 14.61 22.22 -11.64
N LEU A 216 14.24 23.50 -11.76
CA LEU A 216 13.55 24.03 -12.94
C LEU A 216 14.50 24.41 -14.10
N LYS A 217 15.81 24.36 -13.88
CA LYS A 217 16.83 24.63 -14.90
C LYS A 217 17.30 23.34 -15.55
#